data_AF-A0A7S2E3Q3-F1
#
_entry.id   AF-A0A7S2E3Q3-F1
#
_cell.length_a   1.000
_cell.length_b   1.000
_cell.length_c   1.000
_cell.angle_alpha   90.00
_cell.angle_beta   90.00
_cell.angle_gamma   90.00
#
_symmetry.space_group_name_H-M   'P 1'
#
loop_
_entity.id
_entity.type
_entity.pdbx_description
1 polymer ?
#
loop_
_entity_poly.entity_id
_entity_poly.type
_entity_poly.pdbx_seq_one_letter_code
_entity_poly.pdbx_strand_id
1 'polypeptide(L)'
;ILYAWGVSFLGRLSFPEWLDILYNPLTSGAAVILLAVDRDYSDSEALRSPWLYTPGHARAYLNGRVFLKWMCLASLHGILAWLLPVRMLAPALEDRVEQTPEFWQASFTAFSVIFAIIHLKLLIVSEPSVTALGVSVVVLEILLYLPITVFLGSPFGEKLSPELSTPYNVVWTVLTTWRPAVMILLVPCAALLPDLIEAVLQCRGRLRQRKRLRQSTSSPSSESSDMSSD
;
A
#
# COMPACT_ATOMS: atom_id res chain seq x y z
N ILE A 1 12.38 15.13 -0.86
CA ILE A 1 12.52 16.44 -0.16
C ILE A 1 13.18 16.31 1.20
N LEU A 2 12.68 15.45 2.10
CA LEU A 2 13.25 15.30 3.46
C LEU A 2 14.76 15.00 3.46
N TYR A 3 15.20 14.05 2.61
CA TYR A 3 16.63 13.76 2.44
C TYR A 3 17.40 15.00 1.96
N ALA A 4 16.98 15.57 0.82
CA ALA A 4 17.62 16.74 0.23
C ALA A 4 17.76 17.89 1.22
N TRP A 5 16.70 18.18 2.00
CA TRP A 5 16.76 19.19 3.07
C TRP A 5 17.80 18.82 4.15
N GLY A 6 17.83 17.55 4.57
CA GLY A 6 18.77 17.05 5.57
C GLY A 6 20.25 17.08 5.14
N VAL A 7 20.53 17.12 3.84
CA VAL A 7 21.88 17.22 3.26
C VAL A 7 22.11 18.52 2.51
N SER A 8 21.40 19.61 2.86
CA SER A 8 21.60 20.94 2.27
C SER A 8 21.49 21.00 0.74
N PHE A 9 20.61 20.18 0.16
CA PHE A 9 20.32 20.13 -1.28
C PHE A 9 21.52 19.83 -2.17
N LEU A 10 22.46 18.99 -1.71
CA LEU A 10 23.65 18.57 -2.46
C LEU A 10 23.38 17.80 -3.77
N GLY A 11 22.13 17.48 -4.11
CA GLY A 11 21.78 16.79 -5.36
C GLY A 11 22.09 15.30 -5.39
N ARG A 12 22.36 14.67 -4.23
CA ARG A 12 22.61 13.23 -4.11
C ARG A 12 21.30 12.43 -4.09
N LEU A 13 21.37 11.19 -4.55
CA LEU A 13 20.24 10.26 -4.55
C LEU A 13 19.98 9.68 -3.16
N SER A 14 18.70 9.57 -2.81
CA SER A 14 18.27 8.97 -1.55
C SER A 14 18.11 7.46 -1.61
N PHE A 15 17.99 6.90 -2.81
CA PHE A 15 17.73 5.48 -3.08
C PHE A 15 18.64 4.97 -4.19
N PRO A 16 18.93 3.66 -4.24
CA PRO A 16 19.63 3.06 -5.36
C PRO A 16 18.85 3.24 -6.67
N GLU A 17 19.53 3.66 -7.74
CA GLU A 17 18.91 4.05 -9.01
C GLU A 17 18.02 2.97 -9.61
N TRP A 18 18.50 1.73 -9.71
CA TRP A 18 17.70 0.65 -10.29
C TRP A 18 16.53 0.25 -9.43
N LEU A 19 16.65 0.41 -8.11
CA LEU A 19 15.55 0.13 -7.20
C LEU A 19 14.43 1.15 -7.41
N ASP A 20 14.78 2.42 -7.64
CA ASP A 20 13.85 3.50 -7.97
C ASP A 20 13.22 3.32 -9.37
N ILE A 21 14.01 2.89 -10.37
CA ILE A 21 13.52 2.60 -11.72
C ILE A 21 12.51 1.43 -11.70
N LEU A 22 12.83 0.36 -10.98
CA LEU A 22 12.01 -0.85 -10.91
C LEU A 22 10.79 -0.68 -10.00
N TYR A 23 10.79 0.31 -9.11
CA TYR A 23 9.70 0.56 -8.18
C TYR A 23 8.34 0.66 -8.90
N ASN A 24 8.22 1.54 -9.90
CA ASN A 24 6.94 1.80 -10.56
C ASN A 24 6.36 0.56 -11.26
N PRO A 25 7.11 -0.18 -12.11
CA PRO A 25 6.63 -1.43 -12.69
C PRO A 25 6.22 -2.47 -11.64
N LEU A 26 6.98 -2.58 -10.54
CA LEU A 26 6.74 -3.56 -9.49
C LEU A 26 5.56 -3.25 -8.59
N THR A 27 5.18 -1.98 -8.43
CA THR A 27 4.02 -1.61 -7.58
C THR A 27 2.75 -1.35 -8.38
N SER A 28 2.88 -0.96 -9.66
CA SER A 28 1.72 -0.59 -10.48
C SER A 28 1.00 -1.82 -11.05
N GLY A 29 1.71 -2.95 -11.23
CA GLY A 29 1.17 -4.19 -11.78
C GLY A 29 0.02 -4.74 -10.96
N ALA A 30 0.23 -5.02 -9.67
CA ALA A 30 -0.82 -5.54 -8.80
C ALA A 30 -1.89 -4.49 -8.56
N ALA A 31 -1.53 -3.20 -8.49
CA ALA A 31 -2.54 -2.16 -8.33
C ALA A 31 -3.55 -2.17 -9.48
N VAL A 32 -3.06 -2.25 -10.73
CA VAL A 32 -3.94 -2.31 -11.92
C VAL A 32 -4.74 -3.61 -11.95
N ILE A 33 -4.10 -4.76 -11.73
CA ILE A 33 -4.79 -6.06 -11.82
C ILE A 33 -5.82 -6.19 -10.69
N LEU A 34 -5.48 -5.80 -9.47
CA LEU A 34 -6.39 -5.83 -8.35
C LEU A 34 -7.60 -4.94 -8.63
N LEU A 35 -7.39 -3.68 -9.04
CA LEU A 35 -8.48 -2.76 -9.39
C LEU A 35 -9.32 -3.27 -10.57
N ALA A 36 -8.72 -3.97 -11.53
CA ALA A 36 -9.44 -4.53 -12.67
C ALA A 36 -10.36 -5.70 -12.29
N VAL A 37 -10.03 -6.43 -11.23
CA VAL A 37 -10.79 -7.59 -10.75
C VAL A 37 -11.68 -7.22 -9.55
N ASP A 38 -11.47 -6.06 -8.94
CA ASP A 38 -12.27 -5.58 -7.81
C ASP A 38 -13.73 -5.32 -8.23
N ARG A 39 -14.68 -5.83 -7.44
CA ARG A 39 -16.12 -5.74 -7.70
C ARG A 39 -16.89 -5.52 -6.42
N ASP A 40 -17.47 -4.34 -6.24
CA ASP A 40 -18.26 -4.01 -5.06
C ASP A 40 -19.55 -4.84 -4.92
N TYR A 41 -20.18 -5.14 -6.06
CA TYR A 41 -21.46 -5.85 -6.17
C TYR A 41 -21.41 -6.85 -7.33
N SER A 42 -22.19 -7.93 -7.24
CA SER A 42 -22.38 -8.82 -8.39
C SER A 42 -23.23 -8.15 -9.46
N ASP A 43 -23.03 -8.52 -10.73
CA ASP A 43 -23.79 -7.95 -11.86
C ASP A 43 -25.31 -8.09 -11.66
N SER A 44 -25.75 -9.21 -11.08
CA SER A 44 -27.17 -9.45 -10.78
C SER A 44 -27.73 -8.49 -9.72
N GLU A 45 -26.93 -8.13 -8.71
CA GLU A 45 -27.33 -7.16 -7.68
C GLU A 45 -27.32 -5.74 -8.23
N ALA A 46 -26.33 -5.39 -9.06
CA ALA A 46 -26.24 -4.10 -9.72
C ALA A 46 -27.45 -3.82 -10.62
N LEU A 47 -27.91 -4.83 -11.38
CA LEU A 47 -29.08 -4.72 -12.25
C LEU A 47 -30.41 -4.63 -11.48
N ARG A 48 -30.52 -5.32 -10.34
CA ARG A 48 -31.74 -5.31 -9.50
C ARG A 48 -31.91 -4.00 -8.72
N SER A 49 -30.83 -3.26 -8.48
CA SER A 49 -30.83 -2.12 -7.57
C SER A 49 -30.18 -0.89 -8.22
N PRO A 50 -30.90 -0.17 -9.10
CA PRO A 50 -30.35 0.98 -9.83
C PRO A 50 -29.82 2.10 -8.92
N TRP A 51 -30.32 2.21 -7.70
CA TRP A 51 -29.87 3.21 -6.73
C TRP A 51 -28.39 3.02 -6.33
N LEU A 52 -27.79 1.84 -6.55
CA LEU A 52 -26.36 1.60 -6.32
C LEU A 52 -25.46 2.51 -7.16
N TYR A 53 -25.94 3.03 -8.29
CA TYR A 53 -25.21 3.97 -9.15
C TYR A 53 -25.28 5.44 -8.70
N THR A 54 -26.16 5.78 -7.75
CA THR A 54 -26.36 7.17 -7.30
C THR A 54 -25.09 7.86 -6.76
N PRO A 55 -24.18 7.19 -6.02
CA PRO A 55 -22.97 7.84 -5.52
C PRO A 55 -22.01 8.29 -6.64
N GLY A 56 -22.06 7.64 -7.80
CA GLY A 56 -21.28 8.02 -8.99
C GLY A 56 -21.70 9.38 -9.53
N HIS A 57 -23.00 9.59 -9.74
CA HIS A 57 -23.55 10.88 -10.18
C HIS A 57 -23.29 11.99 -9.16
N ALA A 58 -23.31 11.66 -7.86
CA ALA A 58 -23.01 12.60 -6.79
C ALA A 58 -21.51 12.89 -6.59
N ARG A 59 -20.62 12.30 -7.40
CA ARG A 59 -19.15 12.41 -7.27
C ARG A 59 -18.64 12.08 -5.86
N ALA A 60 -19.26 11.09 -5.22
CA ALA A 60 -18.95 10.75 -3.84
C ALA A 60 -17.53 10.17 -3.69
N TYR A 61 -17.05 9.42 -4.68
CA TYR A 61 -15.76 8.72 -4.62
C TYR A 61 -14.56 9.56 -5.03
N LEU A 62 -14.70 10.42 -6.06
CA LEU A 62 -13.63 11.29 -6.54
C LEU A 62 -14.05 12.77 -6.43
N ASN A 63 -13.73 13.35 -5.29
CA ASN A 63 -13.86 14.78 -5.04
C ASN A 63 -12.59 15.34 -4.40
N GLY A 64 -12.43 16.66 -4.41
CA GLY A 64 -11.21 17.31 -3.90
C GLY A 64 -10.90 16.98 -2.43
N ARG A 65 -11.91 16.73 -1.60
CA ARG A 65 -11.71 16.36 -0.19
C ARG A 65 -11.15 14.96 -0.04
N VAL A 66 -11.71 13.99 -0.77
CA VAL A 66 -11.21 12.60 -0.81
C VAL A 66 -9.79 12.59 -1.37
N PHE A 67 -9.54 13.30 -2.47
CA PHE A 67 -8.20 13.42 -3.04
C PHE A 67 -7.19 13.99 -2.04
N LEU A 68 -7.50 15.13 -1.41
CA LEU A 68 -6.61 15.77 -0.45
C LEU A 68 -6.32 14.87 0.75
N LYS A 69 -7.35 14.17 1.25
CA LYS A 69 -7.17 13.17 2.30
C LYS A 69 -6.16 12.09 1.90
N TRP A 70 -6.29 11.52 0.71
CA TRP A 70 -5.34 10.51 0.22
C TRP A 70 -3.93 11.09 0.06
N MET A 71 -3.79 12.33 -0.41
CA MET A 71 -2.48 13.01 -0.51
C MET A 71 -1.85 13.25 0.86
N CYS A 72 -2.63 13.67 1.86
CA CYS A 72 -2.16 13.83 3.23
C CYS A 72 -1.71 12.49 3.84
N LEU A 73 -2.49 11.41 3.65
CA LEU A 73 -2.12 10.07 4.11
C LEU A 73 -0.86 9.56 3.40
N ALA A 74 -0.76 9.72 2.08
CA ALA A 74 0.43 9.34 1.32
C ALA A 74 1.68 10.08 1.81
N SER A 75 1.54 11.38 2.09
CA SER A 75 2.62 12.20 2.64
C SER A 75 3.04 11.70 4.02
N LEU A 76 2.08 11.41 4.91
CA LEU A 76 2.35 10.88 6.25
C LEU A 76 3.08 9.54 6.19
N HIS A 77 2.62 8.61 5.35
CA HIS A 77 3.27 7.31 5.16
C HIS A 77 4.68 7.45 4.62
N GLY A 78 4.90 8.30 3.61
CA GLY A 78 6.23 8.56 3.06
C GLY A 78 7.16 9.20 4.10
N ILE A 79 6.66 10.13 4.92
CA ILE A 79 7.42 10.75 6.01
C ILE A 79 7.84 9.69 7.04
N LEU A 80 6.92 8.84 7.51
CA LEU A 80 7.22 7.81 8.51
C LEU A 80 8.19 6.76 7.95
N ALA A 81 7.94 6.31 6.71
CA ALA A 81 8.75 5.30 6.07
C ALA A 81 10.18 5.77 5.78
N TRP A 82 10.40 7.07 5.59
CA TRP A 82 11.73 7.66 5.48
C TRP A 82 12.36 7.94 6.85
N LEU A 83 11.65 8.66 7.71
CA LEU A 83 12.22 9.21 8.93
C LEU A 83 12.62 8.13 9.93
N LEU A 84 11.81 7.07 10.08
CA LEU A 84 12.08 6.03 11.07
C LEU A 84 13.33 5.21 10.73
N PRO A 85 13.47 4.61 9.53
CA PRO A 85 14.67 3.84 9.20
C PRO A 85 15.93 4.71 9.17
N VAL A 86 15.84 5.91 8.59
CA VAL A 86 17.01 6.80 8.47
C VAL A 86 17.50 7.28 9.84
N ARG A 87 16.62 7.69 10.75
CA ARG A 87 17.06 8.14 12.08
C ARG A 87 17.57 7.03 12.99
N MET A 88 17.14 5.80 12.77
CA MET A 88 17.50 4.67 13.63
C MET A 88 18.70 3.88 13.12
N LEU A 89 18.91 3.80 11.79
CA LEU A 89 20.02 3.07 11.17
C LEU A 89 21.18 3.99 10.76
N ALA A 90 20.91 5.24 10.39
CA ALA A 90 21.92 6.23 10.00
C ALA A 90 21.74 7.57 10.77
N PRO A 91 21.93 7.56 12.11
CA PRO A 91 21.65 8.72 12.95
C PRO A 91 22.60 9.89 12.68
N ALA A 92 23.87 9.63 12.35
CA ALA A 92 24.85 10.68 12.13
C ALA A 92 24.52 11.48 10.86
N LEU A 93 24.89 12.76 10.84
CA LEU A 93 24.73 13.57 9.64
C LEU A 93 25.81 13.20 8.61
N GLU A 94 27.03 12.90 9.06
CA GLU A 94 28.11 12.48 8.17
C GLU A 94 27.71 11.27 7.35
N ASP A 95 27.10 10.24 7.95
CA ASP A 95 26.60 9.05 7.25
C ASP A 95 25.73 9.38 6.03
N ARG A 96 24.84 10.37 6.19
CA ARG A 96 23.86 10.78 5.17
C ARG A 96 24.47 11.66 4.10
N VAL A 97 25.45 12.49 4.46
CA VAL A 97 26.16 13.39 3.56
C VAL A 97 27.19 12.62 2.74
N GLU A 98 27.92 11.71 3.36
CA GLU A 98 28.96 10.89 2.73
C GLU A 98 28.41 9.63 2.06
N GLN A 99 27.15 9.27 2.35
CA GLN A 99 26.49 8.04 1.88
C GLN A 99 27.29 6.80 2.29
N THR A 100 27.55 6.70 3.60
CA THR A 100 28.23 5.55 4.20
C THR A 100 27.39 4.27 4.05
N PRO A 101 27.96 3.07 4.26
CA PRO A 101 27.21 1.81 4.21
C PRO A 101 25.96 1.80 5.10
N GLU A 102 25.99 2.47 6.25
CA GLU A 102 24.88 2.64 7.18
C GLU A 102 23.72 3.43 6.54
N PHE A 103 24.05 4.46 5.74
CA PHE A 103 23.05 5.21 4.98
C PHE A 103 22.38 4.34 3.92
N TRP A 104 23.15 3.54 3.16
CA TRP A 104 22.58 2.66 2.15
C TRP A 104 21.72 1.54 2.77
N GLN A 105 22.14 1.03 3.94
CA GLN A 105 21.32 0.11 4.74
C GLN A 105 20.00 0.77 5.15
N ALA A 106 20.05 2.00 5.67
CA ALA A 106 18.87 2.74 6.08
C ALA A 106 17.93 3.07 4.89
N SER A 107 18.51 3.47 3.76
CA SER A 107 17.82 3.78 2.51
C SER A 107 17.09 2.55 1.95
N PHE A 108 17.79 1.42 1.83
CA PHE A 108 17.19 0.17 1.36
C PHE A 108 16.08 -0.32 2.30
N THR A 109 16.27 -0.15 3.62
CA THR A 109 15.24 -0.45 4.63
C THR A 109 14.03 0.46 4.45
N ALA A 110 14.23 1.77 4.27
CA ALA A 110 13.15 2.73 4.00
C ALA A 110 12.37 2.38 2.73
N PHE A 111 13.07 1.98 1.66
CA PHE A 111 12.44 1.52 0.43
C PHE A 111 11.57 0.28 0.67
N SER A 112 12.11 -0.73 1.37
CA SER A 112 11.39 -1.96 1.74
C SER A 112 10.13 -1.65 2.57
N VAL A 113 10.22 -0.69 3.49
CA VAL A 113 9.08 -0.22 4.30
C VAL A 113 8.01 0.45 3.42
N ILE A 114 8.38 1.34 2.50
CA ILE A 114 7.42 1.97 1.56
C ILE A 114 6.74 0.90 0.71
N PHE A 115 7.52 -0.04 0.17
CA PHE A 115 7.01 -1.15 -0.63
C PHE A 115 5.98 -1.97 0.17
N ALA A 116 6.29 -2.35 1.41
CA ALA A 116 5.37 -3.06 2.29
C ALA A 116 4.10 -2.25 2.61
N ILE A 117 4.23 -0.95 2.91
CA ILE A 117 3.09 -0.06 3.18
C ILE A 117 2.13 -0.04 2.00
N ILE A 118 2.64 0.06 0.77
CA ILE A 118 1.80 0.16 -0.42
C ILE A 118 1.01 -1.13 -0.64
N HIS A 119 1.66 -2.29 -0.57
CA HIS A 119 0.99 -3.57 -0.79
C HIS A 119 -0.03 -3.87 0.31
N LEU A 120 0.30 -3.58 1.57
CA LEU A 120 -0.65 -3.72 2.68
C LEU A 120 -1.82 -2.74 2.55
N LYS A 121 -1.57 -1.48 2.17
CA LYS A 121 -2.62 -0.48 1.94
C LYS A 121 -3.52 -0.89 0.78
N LEU A 122 -2.96 -1.45 -0.28
CA LEU A 122 -3.70 -1.98 -1.42
C LEU A 122 -4.69 -3.06 -0.96
N LEU A 123 -4.26 -3.98 -0.09
CA LEU A 123 -5.12 -5.01 0.49
C LEU A 123 -6.17 -4.44 1.46
N ILE A 124 -5.84 -3.41 2.25
CA ILE A 124 -6.80 -2.76 3.17
C ILE A 124 -7.89 -2.00 2.40
N VAL A 125 -7.52 -1.36 1.30
CA VAL A 125 -8.44 -0.55 0.48
C VAL A 125 -9.31 -1.43 -0.42
N SER A 126 -8.83 -2.61 -0.81
CA SER A 126 -9.60 -3.55 -1.63
C SER A 126 -10.87 -4.01 -0.91
N GLU A 127 -11.95 -4.13 -1.66
CA GLU A 127 -13.26 -4.50 -1.12
C GLU A 127 -13.27 -5.96 -0.63
N PRO A 128 -14.05 -6.36 0.40
CA PRO A 128 -14.11 -7.74 0.91
C PRO A 128 -14.47 -8.85 -0.09
N SER A 129 -14.82 -8.49 -1.33
CA SER A 129 -14.92 -9.42 -2.46
C SER A 129 -13.58 -9.67 -3.16
N VAL A 130 -12.43 -9.35 -2.52
CA VAL A 130 -11.11 -9.67 -3.07
C VAL A 130 -11.08 -11.12 -3.48
N THR A 131 -11.04 -11.34 -4.78
CA THR A 131 -10.91 -12.68 -5.34
C THR A 131 -9.54 -13.22 -4.95
N ALA A 132 -9.44 -14.54 -4.78
CA ALA A 132 -8.16 -15.20 -4.52
C ALA A 132 -7.07 -14.79 -5.53
N LEU A 133 -7.49 -14.45 -6.76
CA LEU A 133 -6.63 -13.89 -7.80
C LEU A 133 -5.99 -12.56 -7.39
N GLY A 134 -6.77 -11.59 -6.92
CA GLY A 134 -6.25 -10.28 -6.48
C GLY A 134 -5.19 -10.41 -5.38
N VAL A 135 -5.49 -11.21 -4.35
CA VAL A 135 -4.52 -11.50 -3.27
C VAL A 135 -3.28 -12.21 -3.83
N SER A 136 -3.44 -13.19 -4.73
CA SER A 136 -2.32 -13.92 -5.30
C SER A 136 -1.35 -13.04 -6.09
N VAL A 137 -1.86 -12.01 -6.79
CA VAL A 137 -1.02 -11.07 -7.54
C VAL A 137 -0.22 -10.18 -6.61
N VAL A 138 -0.84 -9.67 -5.53
CA VAL A 138 -0.12 -8.90 -4.50
C VAL A 138 0.97 -9.74 -3.83
N VAL A 139 0.65 -10.99 -3.48
CA VAL A 139 1.62 -11.92 -2.90
C VAL A 139 2.74 -12.22 -3.89
N LEU A 140 2.42 -12.41 -5.18
CA LEU A 140 3.41 -12.65 -6.22
C LEU A 140 4.36 -11.46 -6.38
N GLU A 141 3.90 -10.22 -6.34
CA GLU A 141 4.78 -9.04 -6.41
C GLU A 141 5.70 -8.93 -5.19
N ILE A 142 5.17 -9.20 -3.99
CA ILE A 142 5.99 -9.27 -2.76
C ILE A 142 7.05 -10.38 -2.89
N LEU A 143 6.68 -11.54 -3.44
CA LEU A 143 7.62 -12.63 -3.67
C LEU A 143 8.64 -12.33 -4.78
N LEU A 144 8.27 -11.54 -5.79
CA LEU A 144 9.15 -11.13 -6.89
C LEU A 144 10.14 -10.05 -6.45
N TYR A 145 9.79 -9.23 -5.47
CA TYR A 145 10.67 -8.22 -4.89
C TYR A 145 11.96 -8.84 -4.29
N LEU A 146 11.86 -9.97 -3.59
CA LEU A 146 13.01 -10.64 -2.98
C LEU A 146 14.10 -11.09 -3.97
N PRO A 147 13.82 -11.89 -5.02
CA PRO A 147 14.84 -12.28 -5.98
C PRO A 147 15.40 -11.09 -6.76
N ILE A 148 14.61 -10.04 -7.02
CA ILE A 148 15.11 -8.81 -7.67
C ILE A 148 16.13 -8.10 -6.77
N THR A 149 15.83 -7.92 -5.49
CA THR A 149 16.77 -7.28 -4.56
C THR A 149 18.03 -8.11 -4.36
N VAL A 150 17.90 -9.44 -4.22
CA VAL A 150 19.06 -10.35 -4.14
C VAL A 150 19.91 -10.29 -5.41
N PHE A 151 19.28 -10.22 -6.59
CA PHE A 151 19.97 -10.05 -7.86
C PHE A 151 20.74 -8.72 -7.93
N LEU A 152 20.14 -7.61 -7.51
CA LEU A 152 20.79 -6.30 -7.48
C LEU A 152 21.98 -6.25 -6.52
N GLY A 153 21.95 -6.99 -5.41
CA GLY A 153 23.07 -7.13 -4.49
C GLY A 153 24.09 -8.21 -4.88
N SER A 154 23.90 -8.90 -6.01
CA SER A 154 24.84 -9.94 -6.47
C SER A 154 26.00 -9.33 -7.26
N PRO A 155 27.12 -10.06 -7.47
CA PRO A 155 28.24 -9.58 -8.30
C PRO A 155 27.84 -9.21 -9.75
N PHE A 156 26.73 -9.76 -10.24
CA PHE A 156 26.17 -9.39 -11.54
C PHE A 156 25.42 -8.05 -11.48
N GLY A 157 24.73 -7.80 -10.36
CA GLY A 157 23.98 -6.57 -10.09
C GLY A 157 24.86 -5.38 -9.70
N GLU A 158 26.11 -5.60 -9.27
CA GLU A 158 27.05 -4.54 -8.90
C GLU A 158 27.26 -3.51 -10.02
N LYS A 159 27.28 -3.94 -11.29
CA LYS A 159 27.38 -3.03 -12.45
C LYS A 159 26.16 -2.13 -12.62
N LEU A 160 25.02 -2.58 -12.13
CA LEU A 160 23.76 -1.84 -12.21
C LEU A 160 23.62 -0.92 -10.99
N SER A 161 23.83 -1.45 -9.79
CA SER A 161 23.70 -0.72 -8.52
C SER A 161 24.91 -0.96 -7.63
N PRO A 162 26.01 -0.21 -7.84
CA PRO A 162 27.22 -0.36 -7.02
C PRO A 162 26.94 -0.05 -5.55
N GLU A 163 26.06 0.91 -5.28
CA GLU A 163 25.63 1.34 -3.94
C GLU A 163 25.05 0.21 -3.06
N LEU A 164 24.54 -0.86 -3.67
CA LEU A 164 23.98 -2.02 -2.96
C LEU A 164 24.99 -3.14 -2.72
N SER A 165 26.09 -3.16 -3.47
CA SER A 165 27.03 -4.28 -3.53
C SER A 165 28.38 -3.96 -2.89
N THR A 166 28.87 -2.73 -3.03
CA THR A 166 30.23 -2.31 -2.62
C THR A 166 30.13 -1.20 -1.58
N PRO A 167 30.85 -1.24 -0.44
CA PRO A 167 31.84 -2.22 0.01
C PRO A 167 31.28 -3.44 0.77
N TYR A 168 30.01 -3.42 1.16
CA TYR A 168 29.33 -4.54 1.84
C TYR A 168 28.02 -4.82 1.11
N ASN A 169 27.65 -6.10 0.99
CA ASN A 169 26.38 -6.49 0.39
C ASN A 169 25.22 -6.01 1.30
N VAL A 170 24.67 -4.84 0.98
CA VAL A 170 23.67 -4.14 1.79
C VAL A 170 22.41 -4.99 1.91
N VAL A 171 22.01 -5.63 0.82
CA VAL A 171 20.82 -6.49 0.76
C VAL A 171 20.97 -7.65 1.73
N TRP A 172 22.10 -8.36 1.69
CA TRP A 172 22.35 -9.47 2.60
C TRP A 172 22.42 -9.02 4.06
N THR A 173 23.01 -7.85 4.31
CA THR A 173 23.11 -7.26 5.65
C THR A 173 21.71 -6.95 6.21
N VAL A 174 20.82 -6.40 5.40
CA VAL A 174 19.44 -6.09 5.79
C VAL A 174 18.64 -7.35 6.08
N LEU A 175 18.79 -8.41 5.28
CA LEU A 175 18.08 -9.67 5.45
C LEU A 175 18.55 -10.47 6.68
N THR A 176 19.82 -10.35 7.05
CA THR A 176 20.41 -11.10 8.18
C THR A 176 20.39 -10.33 9.50
N THR A 177 20.35 -8.99 9.45
CA THR A 177 20.37 -8.16 10.66
C THR A 177 18.97 -7.97 11.22
N TRP A 178 18.81 -8.14 12.52
CA TRP A 178 17.50 -8.01 13.18
C TRP A 178 16.95 -6.57 13.19
N ARG A 179 17.81 -5.54 13.24
CA ARG A 179 17.36 -4.13 13.33
C ARG A 179 16.56 -3.68 12.10
N PRO A 180 17.07 -3.83 10.85
CA PRO A 180 16.27 -3.55 9.66
C PRO A 180 15.03 -4.43 9.55
N ALA A 181 15.13 -5.72 9.89
CA ALA A 181 14.00 -6.65 9.82
C ALA A 181 12.83 -6.20 10.72
N VAL A 182 13.12 -5.77 11.95
CA VAL A 182 12.10 -5.22 12.86
C VAL A 182 11.46 -3.96 12.29
N MET A 183 12.21 -3.08 11.62
CA MET A 183 11.65 -1.88 11.01
C MET A 183 10.75 -2.18 9.83
N ILE A 184 11.16 -3.11 8.96
CA ILE A 184 10.38 -3.55 7.80
C ILE A 184 9.03 -4.11 8.23
N LEU A 185 8.95 -4.76 9.40
CA LEU A 185 7.69 -5.27 9.93
C LEU A 185 6.89 -4.21 10.71
N LEU A 186 7.53 -3.52 11.65
CA LEU A 186 6.84 -2.68 12.64
C LEU A 186 6.41 -1.33 12.05
N VAL A 187 7.21 -0.72 11.18
CA VAL A 187 6.91 0.60 10.62
C VAL A 187 5.65 0.57 9.74
N PRO A 188 5.48 -0.39 8.80
CA PRO A 188 4.23 -0.48 8.03
C PRO A 188 3.01 -0.73 8.92
N CYS A 189 3.12 -1.60 9.92
CA CYS A 189 2.04 -1.86 10.87
C CYS A 189 1.63 -0.58 11.60
N ALA A 190 2.59 0.19 12.11
CA ALA A 190 2.32 1.45 12.82
C ALA A 190 1.75 2.53 11.88
N ALA A 191 2.31 2.65 10.68
CA ALA A 191 1.88 3.62 9.67
C ALA A 191 0.44 3.39 9.21
N LEU A 192 0.02 2.12 9.08
CA LEU A 192 -1.30 1.73 8.58
C LEU A 192 -2.38 1.58 9.65
N LEU A 193 -2.08 1.80 10.94
CA LEU A 193 -3.09 1.79 12.00
C LEU A 193 -4.30 2.71 11.70
N PRO A 194 -4.10 3.97 11.25
CA PRO A 194 -5.21 4.86 10.92
C PRO A 194 -6.07 4.32 9.77
N ASP A 195 -5.45 3.79 8.72
CA ASP A 195 -6.15 3.18 7.58
C ASP A 195 -6.94 1.94 7.99
N LEU A 196 -6.37 1.09 8.86
CA LEU A 196 -7.04 -0.10 9.36
C LEU A 196 -8.27 0.26 10.21
N ILE A 197 -8.15 1.26 11.09
CA ILE A 197 -9.29 1.75 11.89
C ILE A 197 -10.39 2.24 10.96
N GLU A 198 -10.05 3.03 9.95
CA GLU A 198 -11.02 3.52 8.98
C GLU A 198 -11.68 2.37 8.21
N ALA A 199 -10.91 1.42 7.69
CA ALA A 199 -11.44 0.27 6.95
C ALA A 199 -12.41 -0.56 7.81
N VAL A 200 -12.08 -0.79 9.09
CA VAL A 200 -12.97 -1.50 10.03
C VAL A 200 -14.26 -0.73 10.27
N LEU A 201 -14.20 0.60 10.40
CA LEU A 201 -15.40 1.44 10.57
C LEU A 201 -16.29 1.42 9.32
N GLN A 202 -15.70 1.51 8.12
CA GLN A 202 -16.42 1.42 6.86
C GLN A 202 -17.08 0.05 6.68
N CYS A 203 -16.35 -1.04 6.94
CA CYS A 203 -16.87 -2.40 6.85
C CYS A 203 -18.07 -2.62 7.79
N ARG A 204 -17.98 -2.14 9.04
CA ARG A 204 -19.11 -2.18 10.00
C ARG A 204 -20.32 -1.40 9.49
N GLY A 205 -20.11 -0.24 8.86
CA GLY A 205 -21.17 0.54 8.22
C GLY A 205 -21.88 -0.23 7.10
N ARG A 206 -21.11 -0.83 6.18
CA ARG A 206 -21.61 -1.62 5.06
C ARG A 206 -22.40 -2.86 5.51
N LEU A 207 -21.90 -3.60 6.50
CA LEU A 207 -22.61 -4.76 7.07
C LEU A 207 -23.96 -4.37 7.67
N ARG A 208 -24.05 -3.22 8.36
CA ARG A 208 -25.31 -2.70 8.90
C ARG A 208 -26.30 -2.35 7.77
N GLN A 209 -25.82 -1.74 6.70
CA GLN A 209 -26.66 -1.39 5.54
C GLN A 209 -27.19 -2.64 4.82
N ARG A 210 -26.33 -3.65 4.60
CA ARG A 210 -26.75 -4.95 4.01
C ARG A 210 -27.80 -5.67 4.85
N LYS A 211 -27.68 -5.66 6.19
CA LYS A 211 -28.69 -6.23 7.09
C LYS A 211 -30.04 -5.53 6.97
N ARG A 212 -30.06 -4.19 6.90
CA ARG A 212 -31.30 -3.40 6.73
C ARG A 212 -32.00 -3.70 5.40
N LEU A 213 -31.25 -3.82 4.31
CA LEU A 213 -31.80 -4.14 2.97
C LEU A 213 -32.39 -5.56 2.89
N ARG A 214 -31.79 -6.53 3.60
CA ARG A 214 -32.35 -7.89 3.69
C ARG A 214 -33.67 -7.94 4.48
N GLN A 215 -33.82 -7.11 5.50
CA GLN A 215 -35.07 -7.04 6.29
C GLN A 215 -36.22 -6.39 5.50
N SER A 216 -35.95 -5.40 4.64
CA SER A 216 -37.02 -4.79 3.82
C SER A 216 -37.49 -5.72 2.70
N THR A 217 -36.63 -6.58 2.16
CA THR A 217 -36.97 -7.53 1.09
C THR A 217 -37.65 -8.81 1.60
N SER A 218 -37.51 -9.17 2.87
CA SER A 218 -38.24 -10.30 3.49
C SER A 218 -39.66 -9.96 3.96
N SER A 219 -40.11 -8.72 3.78
CA SER A 219 -41.43 -8.23 4.24
C SER A 219 -42.53 -8.01 3.18
N PRO A 220 -42.60 -8.70 2.00
CA PRO A 220 -43.76 -8.58 1.13
C PRO A 220 -44.50 -9.92 0.95
N SER A 221 -45.46 -10.27 1.83
CA SER A 221 -46.51 -11.27 1.51
C SER A 221 -47.68 -11.32 2.52
N SER A 222 -48.23 -10.20 2.98
CA SER A 222 -49.47 -10.23 3.79
C SER A 222 -50.54 -9.19 3.40
N GLU A 223 -50.41 -8.51 2.26
CA GLU A 223 -51.34 -7.45 1.84
C GLU A 223 -52.05 -7.73 0.49
N SER A 224 -52.06 -8.97 0.00
CA SER A 224 -52.78 -9.34 -1.24
C SER A 224 -54.00 -10.24 -1.00
N SER A 225 -54.55 -10.29 0.22
CA SER A 225 -55.68 -11.17 0.58
C SER A 225 -57.04 -10.48 0.66
N ASP A 226 -57.12 -9.14 0.64
CA ASP A 226 -58.35 -8.41 0.99
C ASP A 226 -59.04 -7.66 -0.18
N MET A 227 -58.75 -7.98 -1.44
CA MET A 227 -59.40 -7.33 -2.60
C MET A 227 -60.14 -8.27 -3.55
N SER A 228 -60.66 -9.40 -3.04
CA SER A 228 -61.52 -10.32 -3.82
C SER A 228 -62.86 -10.62 -3.13
N SER A 229 -63.42 -9.67 -2.40
CA SER A 229 -64.78 -9.75 -1.88
C SER A 229 -65.42 -8.39 -1.94
N ASP A 230 -65.99 -8.06 -3.10
CA ASP A 230 -67.29 -7.38 -3.28
C ASP A 230 -67.63 -7.28 -4.77
#